data_AF-A0A2E6I493-F1
#
_entry.id   AF-A0A2E6I493-F1
#
_cell.length_a   1.000
_cell.length_b   1.000
_cell.length_c   1.000
_cell.angle_alpha   90.00
_cell.angle_beta   90.00
_cell.angle_gamma   90.00
#
_symmetry.space_group_name_H-M   'P 1'
#
loop_
_entity.id
_entity.type
_entity.pdbx_description
1 polymer ?
#
loop_
_entity_poly.entity_id
_entity_poly.type
_entity_poly.pdbx_seq_one_letter_code
_entity_poly.pdbx_strand_id
1 'polypeptide(L)'
;MSMGSQIIEDIRRSYGLGTQTVDLSQATESQHSVWRLTTDNGSYAVKKLNSKSPSWIDRYEATERIAGQFADLGVSTVSAIRTETGVTSEFDGELYVVYPWVDGTQVAIGSSESRTSDY
;
A
#
# COMPACT_ATOMS: atom_id res chain seq x y z
N MET A 1 -15.92 7.76 1.64
CA MET A 1 -15.46 8.55 0.47
C MET A 1 -15.15 7.58 -0.65
N SER A 2 -15.71 7.76 -1.84
CA SER A 2 -15.40 6.93 -3.01
C SER A 2 -14.22 7.54 -3.76
N MET A 3 -13.29 6.72 -4.26
CA MET A 3 -12.20 7.19 -5.12
C MET A 3 -12.77 7.46 -6.53
N GLY A 4 -12.54 8.66 -7.07
CA GLY A 4 -13.08 9.04 -8.38
C GLY A 4 -12.51 8.19 -9.52
N SER A 5 -13.33 7.90 -10.53
CA SER A 5 -12.93 7.07 -11.68
C SER A 5 -11.71 7.62 -12.43
N GLN A 6 -11.58 8.94 -12.54
CA GLN A 6 -10.42 9.58 -13.17
C GLN A 6 -9.12 9.33 -12.40
N ILE A 7 -9.14 9.43 -11.07
CA ILE A 7 -7.97 9.18 -10.21
C ILE A 7 -7.49 7.73 -10.39
N ILE A 8 -8.41 6.77 -10.50
CA ILE A 8 -8.08 5.36 -10.72
C ILE A 8 -7.34 5.18 -12.06
N GLU A 9 -7.83 5.80 -13.13
CA GLU A 9 -7.20 5.71 -14.44
C GLU A 9 -5.82 6.38 -14.46
N ASP A 10 -5.67 7.52 -13.77
CA ASP A 10 -4.40 8.22 -13.65
C ASP A 10 -3.37 7.39 -12.86
N ILE A 11 -3.79 6.76 -11.75
CA ILE A 11 -2.97 5.81 -10.98
C ILE A 11 -2.57 4.63 -11.86
N ARG A 12 -3.52 4.00 -12.57
CA ARG A 12 -3.22 2.84 -13.43
C ARG A 12 -2.18 3.19 -14.48
N ARG A 13 -2.33 4.35 -15.13
CA ARG A 13 -1.40 4.83 -16.16
C ARG A 13 -0.03 5.15 -15.58
N SER A 14 0.03 5.91 -14.48
CA SER A 14 1.29 6.35 -13.87
C SER A 14 2.14 5.17 -13.37
N TYR A 15 1.49 4.14 -12.83
CA TYR A 15 2.17 2.96 -12.30
C TYR A 15 2.24 1.78 -13.27
N GLY A 16 1.75 1.92 -14.51
CA GLY A 16 1.80 0.86 -15.52
C GLY A 16 1.01 -0.40 -15.15
N LEU A 17 -0.11 -0.24 -14.44
CA LEU A 17 -0.86 -1.35 -13.82
C LEU A 17 -1.80 -2.08 -14.79
N GLY A 18 -1.61 -1.95 -16.11
CA GLY A 18 -2.48 -2.55 -17.13
C GLY A 18 -3.39 -1.56 -17.86
N THR A 19 -4.36 -2.08 -18.60
CA THR A 19 -5.21 -1.31 -19.53
C THR A 19 -6.68 -1.26 -19.15
N GLN A 20 -7.12 -2.09 -18.20
CA GLN A 20 -8.50 -2.11 -17.74
C GLN A 20 -8.58 -2.20 -16.22
N THR A 21 -9.45 -1.38 -15.63
CA THR A 21 -9.88 -1.54 -14.24
C THR A 21 -10.98 -2.59 -14.18
N VAL A 22 -10.75 -3.67 -13.45
CA VAL A 22 -11.68 -4.79 -13.28
C VAL A 22 -12.53 -4.61 -12.03
N ASP A 23 -11.89 -4.23 -10.91
CA ASP A 23 -12.58 -4.01 -9.63
C ASP A 23 -11.86 -2.97 -8.79
N LEU A 24 -12.63 -2.26 -7.96
CA LEU A 24 -12.11 -1.41 -6.89
C LEU A 24 -12.93 -1.64 -5.62
N SER A 25 -12.28 -2.16 -4.59
CA SER A 25 -12.88 -2.40 -3.29
C SER A 25 -12.08 -1.73 -2.18
N GLN A 26 -12.75 -1.25 -1.13
CA GLN A 26 -12.06 -0.71 0.03
C GLN A 26 -11.47 -1.87 0.86
N ALA A 27 -10.16 -1.82 1.11
CA ALA A 27 -9.44 -2.89 1.80
C ALA A 27 -9.40 -2.68 3.33
N THR A 28 -9.29 -1.43 3.80
CA THR A 28 -9.29 -1.12 5.24
C THR A 28 -9.96 0.22 5.55
N GLU A 29 -10.62 0.30 6.70
CA GLU A 29 -11.15 1.54 7.30
C GLU A 29 -10.28 2.06 8.46
N SER A 30 -8.96 1.96 8.33
CA SER A 30 -8.02 2.46 9.36
C SER A 30 -7.76 3.98 9.20
N GLN A 31 -6.80 4.53 9.96
CA GLN A 31 -6.34 5.92 9.75
C GLN A 31 -5.93 6.21 8.31
N HIS A 32 -5.56 5.20 7.51
CA HIS A 32 -5.27 5.33 6.09
C HIS A 32 -6.38 4.71 5.26
N SER A 33 -6.83 5.43 4.24
CA SER A 33 -7.71 4.86 3.22
C SER A 33 -6.88 3.98 2.27
N VAL A 34 -7.19 2.69 2.25
CA VAL A 34 -6.56 1.71 1.37
C VAL A 34 -7.64 1.04 0.54
N TRP A 35 -7.41 0.95 -0.77
CA TRP A 35 -8.26 0.24 -1.71
C TRP A 35 -7.48 -0.87 -2.39
N ARG A 36 -8.16 -1.97 -2.70
CA ARG A 36 -7.68 -2.98 -3.64
C ARG A 36 -8.14 -2.59 -5.04
N LEU A 37 -7.18 -2.32 -5.91
CA LEU A 37 -7.38 -2.10 -7.34
C LEU A 37 -7.03 -3.39 -8.08
N THR A 38 -8.01 -3.98 -8.75
CA THR A 38 -7.77 -5.14 -9.62
C THR A 38 -7.83 -4.69 -11.08
N THR A 39 -6.83 -5.10 -11.84
CA THR A 39 -6.70 -4.83 -13.28
C THR A 39 -6.48 -6.13 -14.05
N ASP A 40 -6.35 -6.01 -15.37
CA ASP A 40 -5.90 -7.08 -16.26
C ASP A 40 -4.47 -7.56 -15.99
N ASN A 41 -3.64 -6.78 -15.30
CA ASN A 41 -2.25 -7.14 -14.95
C ASN A 41 -2.07 -7.66 -13.51
N GLY A 42 -3.09 -7.59 -12.67
CA GLY A 42 -3.02 -8.10 -11.30
C GLY A 42 -3.85 -7.31 -10.29
N SER A 43 -3.61 -7.56 -9.01
CA SER A 43 -4.20 -6.78 -7.91
C SER A 43 -3.13 -5.92 -7.24
N TYR A 44 -3.53 -4.74 -6.81
CA TYR A 44 -2.68 -3.75 -6.17
C TYR A 44 -3.37 -3.13 -4.98
N ALA A 45 -2.62 -2.80 -3.94
CA ALA A 45 -3.11 -1.96 -2.86
C ALA A 45 -2.78 -0.49 -3.16
N VAL A 46 -3.79 0.35 -3.25
CA VAL A 46 -3.68 1.80 -3.41
C VAL A 46 -3.93 2.43 -2.06
N LYS A 47 -2.92 3.11 -1.50
CA LYS A 47 -3.00 3.75 -0.19
C LYS A 47 -2.94 5.26 -0.35
N LYS A 48 -3.92 5.98 0.19
CA LYS A 48 -3.86 7.43 0.37
C LYS A 48 -3.07 7.76 1.63
N LEU A 49 -2.14 8.68 1.51
CA LEU A 49 -1.31 9.17 2.61
C LEU A 49 -1.95 10.37 3.30
N ASN A 50 -1.79 10.46 4.62
CA ASN A 50 -2.41 11.51 5.43
C ASN A 50 -1.55 12.77 5.54
N SER A 51 -0.29 12.72 5.09
CA SER A 51 0.64 13.83 5.15
C SER A 51 1.38 13.98 3.82
N LYS A 52 1.59 15.24 3.45
CA LYS A 52 2.39 15.64 2.28
C LYS A 52 3.64 16.44 2.68
N SER A 53 3.99 16.45 3.96
CA SER A 53 5.19 17.16 4.42
C SER A 53 6.43 16.57 3.72
N PRO A 54 7.34 17.38 3.17
CA PRO A 54 8.57 16.87 2.55
C PRO A 54 9.35 15.93 3.47
N SER A 55 9.49 16.30 4.75
CA SER A 55 10.17 15.47 5.75
C SER A 55 9.47 14.14 6.03
N TRP A 56 8.15 14.08 5.83
CA TRP A 56 7.40 12.83 5.93
C TRP A 56 7.65 11.98 4.68
N ILE A 57 7.61 12.59 3.49
CA ILE A 57 7.82 11.90 2.20
C ILE A 57 9.22 11.29 2.16
N ASP A 58 10.25 12.03 2.57
CA ASP A 58 11.64 11.54 2.61
C ASP A 58 11.79 10.32 3.51
N ARG A 59 11.14 10.34 4.69
CA ARG A 59 11.14 9.19 5.60
C ARG A 59 10.40 7.99 5.00
N TYR A 60 9.32 8.25 4.28
CA TYR A 60 8.56 7.19 3.62
C TYR A 60 9.36 6.54 2.49
N GLU A 61 9.97 7.35 1.62
CA GLU A 61 10.89 6.90 0.57
C GLU A 61 12.04 6.05 1.13
N ALA A 62 12.63 6.48 2.26
CA ALA A 62 13.68 5.71 2.93
C ALA A 62 13.16 4.37 3.46
N THR A 63 11.96 4.36 4.05
CA THR A 63 11.31 3.15 4.57
C THR A 63 11.04 2.14 3.45
N GLU A 64 10.49 2.60 2.32
CA GLU A 64 10.20 1.73 1.18
C GLU A 64 11.48 1.19 0.52
N ARG A 65 12.55 2.01 0.47
CA ARG A 65 13.87 1.53 0.02
C ARG A 65 14.39 0.40 0.90
N ILE A 66 14.29 0.55 2.23
CA ILE A 66 14.70 -0.49 3.18
C ILE A 66 13.85 -1.75 3.01
N ALA A 67 12.53 -1.61 2.83
CA ALA A 67 11.64 -2.74 2.58
C ALA A 67 12.02 -3.51 1.30
N GLY A 68 12.39 -2.80 0.23
CA GLY A 68 12.89 -3.40 -1.02
C GLY A 68 14.21 -4.15 -0.82
N GLN A 69 15.15 -3.56 -0.08
CA GLN A 69 16.41 -4.23 0.25
C GLN A 69 16.20 -5.51 1.07
N PHE A 70 15.23 -5.51 2.00
CA PHE A 70 14.87 -6.73 2.73
C PHE A 70 14.25 -7.80 1.82
N ALA A 71 13.43 -7.40 0.85
CA ALA A 71 12.85 -8.32 -0.13
C ALA A 71 13.95 -8.97 -0.99
N ASP A 72 14.95 -8.20 -1.43
CA ASP A 72 16.12 -8.71 -2.18
C ASP A 72 16.96 -9.71 -1.38
N LEU A 73 16.91 -9.62 -0.04
CA LEU A 73 17.55 -10.56 0.88
C LEU A 73 16.67 -11.78 1.22
N GLY A 74 15.50 -11.92 0.59
CA GLY A 74 14.57 -13.03 0.81
C GLY A 74 13.72 -12.89 2.07
N VAL A 75 13.71 -11.73 2.73
CA VAL A 75 12.78 -11.45 3.82
C VAL A 75 11.41 -11.17 3.22
N SER A 76 10.36 -11.75 3.81
CA SER A 76 8.98 -11.54 3.36
C SER A 76 8.50 -10.11 3.70
N THR A 77 8.84 -9.17 2.82
CA THR A 77 8.40 -7.77 2.87
C THR A 77 7.74 -7.37 1.54
N VAL A 78 6.85 -6.39 1.59
CA VAL A 78 6.27 -5.77 0.40
C VAL A 78 6.74 -4.33 0.36
N SER A 79 7.33 -3.92 -0.76
CA SER A 79 7.73 -2.54 -1.02
C SER A 79 6.81 -1.90 -2.04
N ALA A 80 6.65 -0.58 -1.95
CA ALA A 80 5.87 0.19 -2.90
C ALA A 80 6.47 0.12 -4.32
N ILE A 81 5.59 0.13 -5.32
CA ILE A 81 5.97 0.22 -6.73
C ILE A 81 6.58 1.59 -6.97
N ARG A 82 7.77 1.62 -7.55
CA ARG A 82 8.50 2.85 -7.86
C ARG A 82 8.15 3.34 -9.26
N THR A 83 7.83 4.62 -9.38
CA THR A 83 7.71 5.37 -10.64
C THR A 83 8.98 6.19 -10.89
N GLU A 84 9.03 6.94 -12.00
CA GLU A 84 10.15 7.85 -12.30
C GLU A 84 10.38 8.91 -11.21
N THR A 85 9.32 9.29 -10.47
CA THR A 85 9.37 10.36 -9.46
C THR A 85 9.58 9.85 -8.04
N GLY A 86 9.56 8.53 -7.80
CA GLY A 86 9.67 7.93 -6.46
C GLY A 86 8.64 6.84 -6.20
N VAL A 87 8.34 6.57 -4.93
CA VAL A 87 7.32 5.60 -4.51
C VAL A 87 5.98 6.27 -4.19
N THR A 88 5.91 7.60 -4.27
CA THR A 88 4.69 8.37 -4.05
C THR A 88 4.29 9.11 -5.33
N SER A 89 3.00 9.36 -5.51
CA SER A 89 2.49 10.19 -6.62
C SER A 89 1.29 10.99 -6.17
N GLU A 90 1.21 12.24 -6.64
CA GLU A 90 0.11 13.14 -6.32
C GLU A 90 -0.96 13.11 -7.42
N PHE A 91 -2.22 12.92 -7.03
CA PHE A 91 -3.39 12.97 -7.91
C PHE A 91 -4.50 13.77 -7.22
N ASP A 92 -5.08 14.73 -7.93
CA ASP A 92 -6.16 15.59 -7.42
C ASP A 92 -5.87 16.22 -6.04
N GLY A 93 -4.64 16.70 -5.84
CA GLY A 93 -4.27 17.29 -4.57
C GLY A 93 -4.23 16.28 -3.42
N GLU A 94 -4.02 14.99 -3.69
CA GLU A 94 -3.86 13.94 -2.68
C GLU A 94 -2.67 13.04 -3.00
N LEU A 95 -1.98 12.55 -1.97
CA LEU A 95 -0.76 11.75 -2.16
C LEU A 95 -1.07 10.26 -2.00
N TYR A 96 -0.63 9.46 -2.98
CA TYR A 96 -0.90 8.03 -3.06
C TYR A 96 0.38 7.21 -3.18
N VAL A 97 0.28 5.97 -2.72
CA VAL A 97 1.30 4.92 -2.85
C VAL A 97 0.63 3.65 -3.33
N VAL A 98 1.31 2.91 -4.20
CA VAL A 98 0.81 1.65 -4.75
C VAL A 98 1.74 0.51 -4.36
N TYR A 99 1.15 -0.61 -3.94
CA TYR A 99 1.86 -1.85 -3.62
C TYR A 99 1.33 -3.00 -4.46
N PRO A 100 2.16 -4.01 -4.78
CA PRO A 100 1.65 -5.31 -5.21
C PRO A 100 0.70 -5.86 -4.14
N TRP A 101 -0.45 -6.39 -4.54
CA TRP A 101 -1.31 -7.12 -3.61
C TRP A 101 -0.67 -8.48 -3.31
N VAL A 102 -0.57 -8.82 -2.03
CA VAL A 102 -0.09 -10.12 -1.56
C VAL A 102 -1.18 -10.75 -0.72
N ASP A 103 -1.62 -11.95 -1.11
CA ASP A 103 -2.54 -12.72 -0.29
C ASP A 103 -1.79 -13.26 0.94
N GLY A 104 -2.18 -12.77 2.11
CA GLY A 104 -1.61 -13.18 3.39
C GLY A 104 -2.57 -14.09 4.16
N THR A 105 -2.01 -14.92 5.04
CA THR A 105 -2.81 -15.61 6.06
C THR A 105 -2.84 -14.76 7.32
N GLN A 106 -4.03 -14.55 7.89
CA GLN A 106 -4.15 -13.88 9.18
C GLN A 106 -3.45 -14.72 10.25
N VAL A 107 -2.45 -14.13 10.89
CA VAL A 107 -1.77 -14.78 12.02
C VAL A 107 -2.69 -14.66 13.23
N ALA A 108 -3.17 -15.79 13.74
CA ALA A 108 -3.90 -15.81 15.00
C ALA A 108 -2.94 -15.35 16.11
N ILE A 109 -3.25 -14.23 16.74
CA ILE A 109 -2.58 -13.82 17.97
C ILE A 109 -3.07 -14.79 19.04
N GLY A 110 -2.21 -15.70 19.47
CA GLY A 110 -2.52 -16.65 20.54
C GLY A 110 -3.01 -15.89 21.77
N SER A 111 -4.16 -16.30 22.30
CA SER A 111 -4.68 -15.80 23.57
C SER A 111 -3.55 -15.89 24.61
N SER A 112 -3.16 -14.76 25.20
CA SER A 112 -2.23 -14.79 26.32
C SER A 112 -2.87 -15.60 27.44
N GLU A 113 -2.41 -16.82 27.68
CA GLU A 113 -2.75 -17.54 28.90
C GLU A 113 -2.22 -16.72 30.07
N SER A 114 -3.14 -16.22 30.89
CA SER A 114 -2.85 -15.62 32.18
C SER A 114 -2.11 -16.65 33.01
N ARG A 115 -0.79 -16.51 33.15
CA ARG A 115 -0.04 -17.20 34.20
C ARG A 115 -0.51 -16.66 35.54
N THR A 116 -1.44 -17.36 36.18
CA THR A 116 -1.71 -17.20 37.61
C THR A 116 -0.41 -17.55 38.35
N SER A 117 0.17 -16.54 38.99
CA SER A 117 1.29 -16.71 39.91
C SER A 117 0.72 -17.14 41.25
N ASP A 118 0.87 -18.42 41.60
CA ASP A 118 0.72 -18.86 42.98
C ASP A 118 2.01 -18.52 43.73
N TYR A 119 1.96 -17.45 44.52
CA TYR A 119 2.90 -17.16 45.60
C TYR A 119 2.15 -16.56 46.79
#